data_AF-A0A526Z5E6-F1
#
_entry.id   AF-A0A526Z5E6-F1
#
_cell.length_a   1.000
_cell.length_b   1.000
_cell.length_c   1.000
_cell.angle_alpha   90.00
_cell.angle_beta   90.00
_cell.angle_gamma   90.00
#
_symmetry.space_group_name_H-M   'P 1'
#
loop_
_entity.id
_entity.type
_entity.pdbx_description
1 polymer ?
#
loop_
_entity_poly.entity_id
_entity_poly.type
_entity_poly.pdbx_seq_one_letter_code
_entity_poly.pdbx_strand_id
1 'polypeptide(L)' 'MTDLNTIAENYIAAWNESDAARRQALLKAAFTDDVSYRDPIMQGDGHNGLAALIDGVQKRFAGFRFSLKGKP' A
#
# COMPACT_ATOMS: atom_id res chain seq x y z
N MET A 1 -11.66 18.09 7.68
CA MET A 1 -12.26 17.63 6.41
C MET A 1 -11.30 16.59 5.86
N THR A 2 -11.78 15.42 5.45
CA THR A 2 -10.92 14.36 4.92
C THR A 2 -10.41 14.76 3.53
N ASP A 3 -9.09 14.78 3.34
CA ASP A 3 -8.49 15.04 2.03
C ASP A 3 -8.29 13.71 1.28
N LEU A 4 -9.07 13.52 0.21
CA LEU A 4 -9.02 12.31 -0.60
C LEU A 4 -7.72 12.19 -1.40
N ASN A 5 -7.09 13.31 -1.77
CA ASN A 5 -5.80 13.29 -2.46
C ASN A 5 -4.72 12.73 -1.55
N THR A 6 -4.67 13.20 -0.29
CA THR A 6 -3.71 12.70 0.70
C THR A 6 -3.88 11.20 0.96
N ILE A 7 -5.12 10.70 1.00
CA ILE A 7 -5.37 9.26 1.14
C ILE A 7 -4.78 8.49 -0.05
N ALA A 8 -5.03 8.94 -1.28
CA ALA A 8 -4.52 8.29 -2.48
C ALA A 8 -2.99 8.34 -2.57
N GLU A 9 -2.38 9.46 -2.20
CA GLU A 9 -0.93 9.64 -2.15
C GLU A 9 -0.28 8.70 -1.12
N ASN A 10 -0.83 8.63 0.09
CA ASN A 10 -0.33 7.74 1.14
C ASN A 10 -0.43 6.26 0.75
N TYR A 11 -1.53 5.88 0.08
CA TYR A 11 -1.69 4.54 -0.47
C TYR A 11 -0.56 4.22 -1.46
N ILE A 12 -0.36 5.07 -2.48
CA ILE A 12 0.67 4.85 -3.50
C ILE A 12 2.09 4.89 -2.91
N ALA A 13 2.34 5.73 -1.90
CA ALA A 13 3.61 5.77 -1.19
C ALA A 13 3.90 4.42 -0.51
N ALA A 14 2.92 3.84 0.19
CA ALA A 14 3.09 2.54 0.84
C ALA A 14 3.36 1.41 -0.17
N TRP A 15 2.70 1.43 -1.32
CA TRP A 15 2.88 0.42 -2.38
C TRP A 15 4.23 0.52 -3.10
N ASN A 16 4.80 1.73 -3.21
CA ASN A 16 6.08 1.96 -3.90
C ASN A 16 7.31 1.93 -2.98
N GLU A 17 7.13 1.88 -1.65
CA GLU A 17 8.24 1.80 -0.69
C GLU A 17 8.83 0.40 -0.69
N SER A 18 10.14 0.29 -0.91
CA SER A 18 10.89 -0.97 -0.97
C SER A 18 11.51 -1.36 0.36
N ASP A 19 11.78 -0.39 1.25
CA ASP A 19 12.28 -0.64 2.59
C ASP A 19 11.15 -1.14 3.50
N ALA A 20 11.32 -2.34 4.06
CA ALA A 20 10.28 -2.98 4.84
C ALA A 20 9.92 -2.21 6.12
N ALA A 21 10.89 -1.58 6.78
CA ALA A 21 10.64 -0.83 8.03
C ALA A 21 9.90 0.48 7.75
N ARG A 22 10.29 1.20 6.69
CA ARG A 22 9.57 2.39 6.23
C ARG A 22 8.18 2.06 5.74
N ARG A 23 8.02 0.95 5.00
CA ARG A 23 6.70 0.49 4.54
C ARG A 23 5.77 0.24 5.72
N GLN A 24 6.24 -0.40 6.78
CA GLN A 24 5.44 -0.62 7.99
C GLN A 24 4.95 0.70 8.61
N ALA A 25 5.81 1.73 8.67
CA ALA A 25 5.40 3.04 9.16
C ALA A 25 4.36 3.71 8.23
N LEU A 26 4.54 3.61 6.91
CA LEU A 26 3.58 4.14 5.93
C LEU A 26 2.23 3.41 6.00
N LEU A 27 2.23 2.09 6.19
CA LEU A 27 1.00 1.31 6.33
C LEU A 27 0.21 1.71 7.57
N LYS A 28 0.88 1.95 8.70
CA LYS A 28 0.25 2.46 9.92
C LYS A 28 -0.35 3.86 9.75
N ALA A 29 0.28 4.70 8.93
CA ALA A 29 -0.24 6.03 8.64
C ALA A 29 -1.40 6.01 7.63
N ALA A 30 -1.41 5.06 6.70
CA ALA A 30 -2.38 4.99 5.61
C ALA A 30 -3.62 4.13 5.93
N PHE A 31 -3.50 3.14 6.83
CA PHE A 31 -4.53 2.13 7.07
C PHE A 31 -4.79 1.93 8.56
N THR A 32 -6.03 1.53 8.89
CA THR A 32 -6.37 1.04 10.23
C THR A 32 -5.67 -0.29 10.54
N ASP A 33 -5.54 -0.63 11.82
CA ASP A 33 -4.88 -1.87 12.26
C ASP A 33 -5.59 -3.14 11.74
N ASP A 34 -6.91 -3.05 11.53
CA ASP A 34 -7.79 -4.12 11.05
C ASP A 34 -8.04 -4.09 9.53
N VAL A 35 -7.16 -3.44 8.75
CA VAL A 35 -7.30 -3.33 7.30
C VAL A 35 -7.45 -4.70 6.62
N SER A 36 -8.44 -4.83 5.75
CA SER A 36 -8.59 -5.96 4.84
C SER A 36 -8.38 -5.51 3.40
N TYR A 37 -7.28 -5.94 2.78
CA TYR A 37 -7.03 -5.75 1.36
C TYR A 37 -7.61 -6.91 0.55
N ARG A 38 -8.34 -6.61 -0.52
CA ARG A 38 -8.96 -7.58 -1.43
C ARG A 38 -8.91 -7.06 -2.87
N ASP A 39 -8.33 -7.84 -3.77
CA ASP A 39 -8.43 -7.66 -5.21
C ASP A 39 -8.63 -9.04 -5.91
N PRO A 40 -8.85 -9.12 -7.23
CA PRO A 40 -9.09 -10.39 -7.92
C PRO A 40 -7.97 -11.43 -7.85
N ILE A 41 -6.75 -11.02 -7.45
CA ILE A 41 -5.53 -11.82 -7.46
C ILE A 41 -5.02 -12.06 -6.02
N MET A 42 -5.21 -11.09 -5.13
CA MET A 42 -4.55 -11.04 -3.83
C MET A 42 -5.48 -10.62 -2.70
N GLN A 43 -5.17 -11.12 -1.52
CA GLN A 43 -5.81 -10.74 -0.26
C GLN A 43 -4.76 -10.62 0.84
N GLY A 44 -4.97 -9.68 1.76
CA GLY A 44 -4.12 -9.50 2.93
C GLY A 44 -4.92 -8.88 4.08
N ASP A 45 -4.65 -9.34 5.30
CA ASP A 45 -5.32 -8.87 6.51
C ASP A 45 -4.31 -8.26 7.49
N GLY A 46 -4.68 -7.12 8.06
CA GLY A 46 -3.82 -6.28 8.90
C GLY A 46 -2.58 -5.74 8.17
N HIS A 47 -1.79 -4.93 8.87
CA HIS A 47 -0.56 -4.36 8.30
C HIS A 47 0.45 -5.42 7.88
N ASN A 48 0.56 -6.53 8.62
CA ASN A 48 1.50 -7.60 8.30
C ASN A 48 1.11 -8.33 7.00
N GLY A 49 -0.17 -8.66 6.83
CA GLY A 49 -0.66 -9.29 5.60
C GLY A 49 -0.47 -8.37 4.40
N LEU A 50 -0.80 -7.08 4.55
CA LEU A 50 -0.62 -6.09 3.49
C LEU A 50 0.86 -5.86 3.15
N ALA A 51 1.76 -5.81 4.14
CA ALA A 51 3.20 -5.66 3.90
C ALA A 51 3.80 -6.84 3.14
N ALA A 52 3.40 -8.07 3.49
CA ALA A 52 3.82 -9.29 2.81
C ALA A 52 3.28 -9.36 1.38
N LEU A 53 2.05 -8.91 1.16
CA LEU A 53 1.44 -8.79 -0.16
C LEU A 53 2.23 -7.82 -1.05
N ILE A 54 2.49 -6.60 -0.56
CA ILE A 54 3.25 -5.59 -1.31
C ILE A 54 4.66 -6.09 -1.63
N ASP A 55 5.32 -6.77 -0.68
CA ASP A 55 6.63 -7.39 -0.91
C ASP A 55 6.59 -8.43 -2.05
N GLY A 56 5.58 -9.30 -2.05
CA GLY A 56 5.36 -10.28 -3.11
C GLY A 56 5.13 -9.63 -4.48
N VAL A 57 4.35 -8.55 -4.54
CA VAL A 57 4.11 -7.78 -5.77
C VAL A 57 5.42 -7.18 -6.29
N GLN A 58 6.18 -6.50 -5.43
CA GLN A 58 7.43 -5.86 -5.83
C GLN A 58 8.48 -6.88 -6.29
N LYS A 59 8.55 -8.06 -5.66
CA LYS A 59 9.44 -9.15 -6.08
C LYS A 59 9.04 -9.71 -7.45
N ARG A 60 7.73 -9.88 -7.70
CA ARG A 60 7.22 -10.39 -8.97
C ARG A 60 7.36 -9.38 -10.11
N PHE A 61 7.28 -8.09 -9.81
CA PHE A 61 7.36 -6.99 -10.78
C PHE A 61 8.50 -6.02 -10.41
N ALA A 62 9.74 -6.53 -10.39
CA ALA A 62 10.90 -5.75 -10.02
C ALA A 62 11.06 -4.50 -10.92
N GLY A 63 11.22 -3.33 -10.30
CA GLY A 63 11.39 -2.04 -10.98
C GLY A 63 10.10 -1.35 -11.39
N PHE A 64 8.93 -1.97 -11.23
CA PHE A 64 7.65 -1.34 -11.51
C PHE A 64 7.27 -0.35 -10.41
N ARG A 65 6.53 0.70 -10.77
CA ARG A 65 6.00 1.71 -9.85
C ARG A 65 4.55 2.03 -10.21
N PHE A 66 3.77 2.35 -9.18
CA PHE A 66 2.41 2.85 -9.33
C PHE A 66 2.41 4.38 -9.38
N SER A 67 1.56 4.97 -10.20
CA SER A 67 1.30 6.41 -10.24
C SER A 67 -0.20 6.70 -10.18
N LEU A 68 -0.57 7.81 -9.55
CA LEU A 68 -1.96 8.25 -9.51
C LEU A 68 -2.43 8.64 -10.92
N LYS A 69 -3.68 8.29 -11.24
CA LYS A 69 -4.33 8.67 -12.48
C LYS A 69 -5.57 9.51 -12.16
N GLY A 70 -5.57 10.77 -12.60
CA GLY A 70 -6.67 11.71 -12.32
C GLY A 70 -6.62 12.28 -10.91
N LYS A 71 -7.76 12.83 -10.47
CA LYS A 71 -7.99 13.27 -9.09
C LYS A 71 -9.24 12.57 -8.55
N PRO A 72 -9.24 12.12 -7.29
CA PRO A 72 -10.42 11.56 -6.63
C PRO A 72 -11.59 12.55 -6.57
#